data_AF-A0A527V0T8-F1
#
_entry.id   AF-A0A527V0T8-F1
#
_cell.length_a   1.000
_cell.length_b   1.000
_cell.length_c   1.000
_cell.angle_alpha   90.00
_cell.angle_beta   90.00
_cell.angle_gamma   90.00
#
_symmetry.space_group_name_H-M   'P 1'
#
loop_
_entity.id
_entity.type
_entity.pdbx_description
1 polymer ?
#
loop_
_entity_poly.entity_id
_entity_poly.type
_entity_poly.pdbx_seq_one_letter_code
_entity_poly.pdbx_strand_id
1 'polypeptide(L)'
;MPKIARRTSGDPTHPLQAKSAPDDRTDFMLVHITAVGAAREIVRSGQIESRRCKIFDKALSYFFALRPAYRLKNGGEPSDQLDRFPFVFVVNPQGLGGPYHVYPFDTGGAISGSFDEQANDYVFLEDYRLRPSYQAVSGQIGWAFGTRAAYYDGELRTDVEETLAYHEAGPRSFLRIAALATIGNNRPDQRASAIEIALDRHVPLKGSVKFAIMPRQFLEDPRGDNKPIHDGLKAAGIEWEYYEWEPNLTPNEFRQEITKLVRQYLLKEGQI
;
A
#
# COMPACT_ATOMS: atom_id res chain seq x y z
N MET A 1 12.28 11.72 18.43
CA MET A 1 11.36 10.56 18.58
C MET A 1 10.21 10.79 17.61
N PRO A 2 9.69 9.76 16.92
CA PRO A 2 8.51 9.92 16.08
C PRO A 2 7.34 10.42 16.92
N LYS A 3 6.53 11.33 16.37
CA LYS A 3 5.37 11.89 17.08
C LYS A 3 4.22 10.90 17.17
N ILE A 4 4.03 10.09 16.13
CA ILE A 4 3.09 8.97 16.18
C ILE A 4 3.74 7.83 16.97
N ALA A 5 3.36 7.73 18.24
CA ALA A 5 3.81 6.66 19.13
C ALA A 5 2.80 5.50 19.20
N ARG A 6 3.28 4.33 19.62
CA ARG A 6 2.44 3.20 20.01
C ARG A 6 1.95 3.39 21.44
N ARG A 7 0.67 3.13 21.68
CA ARG A 7 0.13 3.04 23.03
C ARG A 7 0.64 1.75 23.68
N THR A 8 1.14 1.85 24.91
CA THR A 8 1.66 0.71 25.68
C THR A 8 0.56 -0.02 26.47
N SER A 9 -0.57 0.64 26.74
CA SER A 9 -1.72 0.08 27.46
C SER A 9 -2.99 0.91 27.27
N GLY A 10 -4.17 0.28 27.39
CA GLY A 10 -5.48 0.93 27.32
C GLY A 10 -6.08 0.99 25.91
N ASP A 11 -7.35 1.37 25.84
CA ASP A 11 -8.11 1.44 24.60
C ASP A 11 -7.82 2.72 23.80
N PRO A 12 -8.07 2.73 22.48
CA PRO A 12 -8.07 3.95 21.68
C PRO A 12 -9.02 4.99 22.26
N THR A 13 -8.53 6.23 22.42
CA THR A 13 -9.29 7.35 23.01
C THR A 13 -9.81 8.32 21.96
N HIS A 14 -9.27 8.27 20.74
CA HIS A 14 -9.65 9.14 19.63
C HIS A 14 -9.90 8.36 18.33
N PRO A 15 -10.78 7.34 18.33
CA PRO A 15 -10.85 6.37 17.25
C PRO A 15 -11.34 6.97 15.93
N LEU A 16 -10.55 6.80 14.88
CA LEU A 16 -10.96 7.07 13.51
C LEU A 16 -12.11 6.15 13.04
N GLN A 17 -12.16 4.93 13.58
CA GLN A 17 -13.11 3.87 13.22
C GLN A 17 -14.58 4.31 13.18
N ALA A 18 -14.98 5.31 13.98
CA ALA A 18 -16.35 5.81 14.01
C ALA A 18 -16.76 6.56 12.73
N LYS A 19 -15.79 7.11 11.99
CA LYS A 19 -16.04 7.86 10.74
C LYS A 19 -16.03 6.97 9.50
N SER A 20 -15.30 5.87 9.56
CA SER A 20 -15.16 4.89 8.46
C SER A 20 -16.25 3.81 8.55
N ALA A 21 -17.52 4.22 8.45
CA ALA A 21 -18.65 3.30 8.48
C ALA A 21 -18.49 2.23 7.37
N PRO A 22 -18.62 0.92 7.68
CA PRO A 22 -18.45 -0.14 6.70
C PRO A 22 -19.33 0.07 5.48
N ASP A 23 -18.74 -0.15 4.31
CA ASP A 23 -19.43 -0.16 3.03
C ASP A 23 -19.38 -1.58 2.47
N ASP A 24 -20.50 -2.10 1.98
CA ASP A 24 -20.62 -3.47 1.47
C ASP A 24 -19.77 -3.73 0.22
N ARG A 25 -19.26 -2.68 -0.43
CA ARG A 25 -18.30 -2.77 -1.53
C ARG A 25 -16.97 -3.34 -1.03
N THR A 26 -16.72 -4.62 -1.26
CA THR A 26 -15.42 -5.26 -0.98
C THR A 26 -14.67 -5.66 -2.26
N ASP A 27 -15.18 -5.23 -3.41
CA ASP A 27 -14.62 -5.41 -4.74
C ASP A 27 -13.51 -4.37 -5.00
N PHE A 28 -12.39 -4.50 -4.30
CA PHE A 28 -11.19 -3.72 -4.60
C PHE A 28 -9.96 -4.63 -4.63
N MET A 29 -9.00 -4.29 -5.48
CA MET A 29 -7.71 -4.99 -5.50
C MET A 29 -6.77 -4.44 -4.43
N LEU A 30 -5.89 -5.33 -3.96
CA LEU A 30 -4.77 -5.02 -3.09
C LEU A 30 -3.48 -4.92 -3.93
N VAL A 31 -2.53 -4.11 -3.48
CA VAL A 31 -1.24 -3.91 -4.15
C VAL A 31 -0.11 -4.26 -3.19
N HIS A 32 0.71 -5.25 -3.55
CA HIS A 32 1.96 -5.58 -2.87
C HIS A 32 3.13 -5.06 -3.69
N ILE A 33 4.01 -4.25 -3.09
CA ILE A 33 5.25 -3.82 -3.73
C ILE A 33 6.43 -4.42 -2.98
N THR A 34 7.39 -4.95 -3.73
CA THR A 34 8.63 -5.50 -3.22
C THR A 34 9.78 -5.18 -4.16
N ALA A 35 11.00 -5.59 -3.82
CA ALA A 35 12.13 -5.51 -4.72
C ALA A 35 12.20 -6.77 -5.61
N VAL A 36 12.70 -6.65 -6.84
CA VAL A 36 12.85 -7.75 -7.80
C VAL A 36 13.53 -8.98 -7.18
N GLY A 37 14.59 -8.77 -6.39
CA GLY A 37 15.29 -9.88 -5.72
C GLY A 37 14.37 -10.67 -4.78
N ALA A 38 13.45 -10.00 -4.09
CA ALA A 38 12.45 -10.65 -3.22
C ALA A 38 11.28 -11.23 -4.03
N ALA A 39 10.88 -10.59 -5.12
CA ALA A 39 9.85 -11.11 -6.03
C ALA A 39 10.27 -12.44 -6.66
N ARG A 40 11.56 -12.62 -6.96
CA ARG A 40 12.12 -13.89 -7.44
C ARG A 40 11.78 -15.04 -6.49
N GLU A 41 11.95 -14.84 -5.18
CA GLU A 41 11.62 -15.84 -4.17
C GLU A 41 10.11 -16.05 -4.02
N ILE A 42 9.31 -15.00 -4.16
CA ILE A 42 7.84 -15.07 -4.15
C ILE A 42 7.33 -15.94 -5.31
N VAL A 43 7.84 -15.70 -6.53
CA VAL A 43 7.47 -16.50 -7.72
C VAL A 43 7.93 -17.95 -7.57
N ARG A 44 9.17 -18.17 -7.08
CA ARG A 44 9.73 -19.51 -6.88
C ARG A 44 8.97 -20.31 -5.81
N SER A 45 8.58 -19.68 -4.72
CA SER A 45 7.81 -20.32 -3.64
C SER A 45 6.32 -20.43 -3.95
N GLY A 46 5.83 -19.69 -4.95
CA GLY A 46 4.43 -19.65 -5.33
C GLY A 46 3.54 -18.87 -4.35
N GLN A 47 4.12 -18.06 -3.45
CA GLN A 47 3.36 -17.29 -2.46
C GLN A 47 4.09 -16.02 -1.99
N ILE A 48 3.32 -14.99 -1.61
CA ILE A 48 3.81 -13.85 -0.85
C ILE A 48 3.90 -14.26 0.61
N GLU A 49 5.12 -14.40 1.11
CA GLU A 49 5.32 -14.89 2.47
C GLU A 49 5.11 -13.82 3.54
N SER A 50 4.43 -14.19 4.63
CA SER A 50 4.40 -13.36 5.82
C SER A 50 5.78 -13.33 6.47
N ARG A 51 6.18 -12.15 6.97
CA ARG A 51 7.48 -11.93 7.64
C ARG A 51 7.26 -11.31 9.01
N ARG A 52 8.16 -11.56 9.95
CA ARG A 52 8.08 -10.97 11.30
C ARG A 52 8.11 -9.45 11.20
N CYS A 53 6.99 -8.81 11.54
CA CYS A 53 6.90 -7.38 11.69
C CYS A 53 7.44 -6.98 13.07
N LYS A 54 8.33 -5.99 13.11
CA LYS A 54 8.91 -5.46 14.35
C LYS A 54 7.94 -4.58 15.15
N ILE A 55 6.97 -3.95 14.48
CA ILE A 55 6.00 -3.03 15.11
C ILE A 55 4.94 -3.81 15.90
N PHE A 56 4.43 -4.89 15.31
CA PHE A 56 3.33 -5.68 15.87
C PHE A 56 3.78 -7.03 16.45
N ASP A 57 5.07 -7.35 16.31
CA ASP A 57 5.65 -8.60 16.78
C ASP A 57 4.84 -9.83 16.33
N LYS A 58 4.47 -9.85 15.04
CA LYS A 58 3.67 -10.89 14.38
C LYS A 58 4.16 -11.15 12.95
N ALA A 59 3.99 -12.37 12.44
CA ALA A 59 4.27 -12.66 11.04
C ALA A 59 3.14 -12.08 10.16
N LEU A 60 3.46 -11.12 9.30
CA LEU A 60 2.49 -10.36 8.49
C LEU A 60 2.93 -10.25 7.03
N SER A 61 1.96 -10.27 6.12
CA SER A 61 2.10 -9.87 4.71
C SER A 61 1.36 -8.54 4.50
N TYR A 62 2.00 -7.60 3.81
CA TYR A 62 1.54 -6.21 3.71
C TYR A 62 1.06 -5.86 2.30
N PHE A 63 -0.03 -5.11 2.24
CA PHE A 63 -0.66 -4.66 1.01
C PHE A 63 -1.19 -3.23 1.19
N PHE A 64 -1.40 -2.54 0.08
CA PHE A 64 -2.12 -1.27 0.03
C PHE A 64 -3.41 -1.43 -0.76
N ALA A 65 -4.48 -0.76 -0.33
CA ALA A 65 -5.72 -0.76 -1.10
C ALA A 65 -5.55 0.07 -2.38
N LEU A 66 -5.89 -0.52 -3.53
CA LEU A 66 -5.96 0.06 -4.88
C LEU A 66 -4.70 0.71 -5.46
N ARG A 67 -3.78 1.30 -4.70
CA ARG A 67 -2.66 2.04 -5.28
C ARG A 67 -1.32 1.57 -4.74
N PRO A 68 -0.25 1.64 -5.55
CA PRO A 68 1.08 1.39 -5.03
C PRO A 68 1.51 2.56 -4.15
N ALA A 69 1.87 2.29 -2.90
CA ALA A 69 2.49 3.26 -2.03
C ALA A 69 3.72 2.62 -1.41
N TYR A 70 4.90 3.13 -1.73
CA TYR A 70 6.12 2.51 -1.26
C TYR A 70 7.26 3.49 -1.12
N ARG A 71 8.20 3.10 -0.26
CA ARG A 71 9.57 3.60 -0.25
C ARG A 71 10.48 2.38 -0.11
N LEU A 72 11.11 1.97 -1.20
CA LEU A 72 12.04 0.85 -1.16
C LEU A 72 13.21 1.23 -0.25
N LYS A 73 13.77 0.24 0.46
CA LYS A 73 15.01 0.44 1.22
C LYS A 73 16.06 0.97 0.25
N ASN A 74 16.64 2.12 0.59
CA ASN A 74 17.60 2.82 -0.26
C ASN A 74 17.06 3.14 -1.67
N GLY A 75 15.75 3.35 -1.82
CA GLY A 75 15.12 3.61 -3.12
C GLY A 75 15.46 4.97 -3.74
N GLY A 76 16.07 5.88 -2.97
CA GLY A 76 16.61 7.15 -3.47
C GLY A 76 18.10 7.11 -3.80
N GLU A 77 18.75 5.95 -3.65
CA GLU A 77 20.15 5.77 -4.02
C GLU A 77 20.22 5.15 -5.42
N PRO A 78 21.07 5.69 -6.32
CA PRO A 78 21.33 5.08 -7.61
C PRO A 78 21.79 3.62 -7.46
N SER A 79 21.40 2.77 -8.42
CA SER A 79 21.91 1.40 -8.48
C SER A 79 21.95 0.83 -9.88
N ASP A 80 22.96 0.01 -10.13
CA ASP A 80 23.08 -0.90 -11.27
C ASP A 80 22.53 -2.32 -10.96
N GLN A 81 22.12 -2.58 -9.71
CA GLN A 81 21.59 -3.87 -9.28
C GLN A 81 20.08 -3.94 -9.53
N LEU A 82 19.69 -4.64 -10.59
CA LEU A 82 18.27 -4.86 -10.96
C LEU A 82 17.42 -5.38 -9.78
N ASP A 83 17.99 -6.23 -8.92
CA ASP A 83 17.29 -6.83 -7.78
C ASP A 83 16.77 -5.81 -6.75
N ARG A 84 17.25 -4.55 -6.78
CA ARG A 84 16.80 -3.45 -5.91
C ARG A 84 15.58 -2.71 -6.45
N PHE A 85 15.20 -2.94 -7.70
CA PHE A 85 14.14 -2.20 -8.37
C PHE A 85 12.76 -2.80 -8.06
N PRO A 86 11.68 -2.00 -8.15
CA PRO A 86 10.35 -2.42 -7.74
C PRO A 86 9.76 -3.55 -8.59
N PHE A 87 9.06 -4.45 -7.91
CA PHE A 87 8.17 -5.44 -8.49
C PHE A 87 6.82 -5.30 -7.78
N VAL A 88 5.73 -5.27 -8.54
CA VAL A 88 4.37 -5.11 -8.01
C VAL A 88 3.56 -6.37 -8.27
N PHE A 89 2.79 -6.79 -7.29
CA PHE A 89 1.71 -7.75 -7.45
C PHE A 89 0.37 -7.09 -7.11
N VAL A 90 -0.61 -7.24 -8.00
CA VAL A 90 -2.01 -6.85 -7.77
C VAL A 90 -2.79 -8.10 -7.40
N VAL A 91 -3.44 -8.06 -6.24
CA VAL A 91 -4.00 -9.22 -5.55
C VAL A 91 -5.49 -9.01 -5.35
N ASN A 92 -6.28 -10.01 -5.73
CA ASN A 92 -7.69 -10.07 -5.39
C ASN A 92 -7.85 -10.56 -3.94
N PRO A 93 -8.48 -9.79 -3.04
CA PRO A 93 -8.68 -10.17 -1.64
C PRO A 93 -9.71 -11.29 -1.45
N GLN A 94 -10.50 -11.61 -2.46
CA GLN A 94 -11.53 -12.65 -2.38
C GLN A 94 -10.91 -14.00 -2.00
N GLY A 95 -11.43 -14.59 -0.92
CA GLY A 95 -10.96 -15.88 -0.40
C GLY A 95 -9.75 -15.80 0.53
N LEU A 96 -9.17 -14.62 0.78
CA LEU A 96 -8.03 -14.48 1.72
C LEU A 96 -8.45 -14.41 3.20
N GLY A 97 -9.75 -14.29 3.47
CA GLY A 97 -10.30 -14.02 4.80
C GLY A 97 -10.12 -12.56 5.21
N GLY A 98 -10.53 -12.23 6.44
CA GLY A 98 -10.40 -10.88 6.98
C GLY A 98 -8.96 -10.50 7.32
N PRO A 99 -8.58 -9.21 7.21
CA PRO A 99 -7.25 -8.76 7.55
C PRO A 99 -6.98 -8.80 9.05
N TYR A 100 -5.70 -8.86 9.43
CA TYR A 100 -5.28 -8.73 10.83
C TYR A 100 -5.45 -7.29 11.33
N HIS A 101 -5.08 -6.32 10.51
CA HIS A 101 -5.29 -4.90 10.77
C HIS A 101 -5.38 -4.11 9.47
N VAL A 102 -6.02 -2.94 9.59
CA VAL A 102 -6.17 -1.95 8.52
C VAL A 102 -5.85 -0.58 9.12
N TYR A 103 -5.02 0.18 8.43
CA TYR A 103 -4.61 1.53 8.80
C TYR A 103 -4.79 2.47 7.61
N PRO A 104 -5.14 3.75 7.81
CA PRO A 104 -5.46 4.66 6.73
C PRO A 104 -4.22 5.26 6.05
N PHE A 105 -3.02 4.79 6.40
CA PHE A 105 -1.71 5.19 5.88
C PHE A 105 -0.67 4.10 6.14
N ASP A 106 0.52 4.23 5.54
CA ASP A 106 1.71 3.39 5.79
C ASP A 106 2.17 3.49 7.25
N THR A 107 1.99 2.42 8.01
CA THR A 107 2.34 2.39 9.45
C THR A 107 3.85 2.40 9.67
N GLY A 108 4.62 1.85 8.73
CA GLY A 108 6.08 1.93 8.73
C GLY A 108 6.57 3.37 8.57
N GLY A 109 5.96 4.11 7.63
CA GLY A 109 6.21 5.53 7.43
C GLY A 109 5.83 6.39 8.64
N ALA A 110 4.70 6.10 9.27
CA ALA A 110 4.24 6.79 10.48
C ALA A 110 5.20 6.62 11.66
N ILE A 111 5.58 5.37 11.97
CA ILE A 111 6.50 5.06 13.08
C ILE A 111 7.94 5.56 12.81
N SER A 112 8.33 5.72 11.55
CA SER A 112 9.63 6.30 11.20
C SER A 112 9.65 7.83 11.21
N GLY A 113 8.55 8.49 11.56
CA GLY A 113 8.42 9.95 11.63
C GLY A 113 8.19 10.63 10.28
N SER A 114 7.78 9.90 9.23
CA SER A 114 7.56 10.49 7.90
C SER A 114 6.43 11.54 7.88
N PHE A 115 5.54 11.51 8.88
CA PHE A 115 4.34 12.35 8.95
C PHE A 115 4.34 13.30 10.17
N ASP A 116 5.49 13.44 10.86
CA ASP A 116 5.60 14.17 12.14
C ASP A 116 5.20 15.65 12.04
N GLU A 117 5.38 16.28 10.88
CA GLU A 117 4.99 17.68 10.67
C GLU A 117 3.47 17.89 10.78
N GLN A 118 2.67 16.86 10.45
CA GLN A 118 1.20 16.93 10.43
C GLN A 118 0.54 16.14 11.56
N ALA A 119 1.26 15.20 12.16
CA ALA A 119 0.77 14.38 13.24
C ALA A 119 0.48 15.19 14.52
N ASN A 120 -0.60 14.82 15.20
CA ASN A 120 -0.92 15.30 16.54
C ASN A 120 -0.20 14.44 17.59
N ASP A 121 0.59 15.09 18.45
CA ASP A 121 1.41 14.47 19.51
C ASP A 121 0.60 13.66 20.54
N TYR A 122 -0.72 13.87 20.62
CA TYR A 122 -1.61 13.18 21.55
C TYR A 122 -2.46 12.08 20.90
N VAL A 123 -2.26 11.80 19.61
CA VAL A 123 -2.97 10.74 18.88
C VAL A 123 -2.02 9.59 18.61
N PHE A 124 -2.29 8.44 19.21
CA PHE A 124 -1.46 7.25 19.10
C PHE A 124 -1.77 6.47 17.83
N LEU A 125 -0.88 5.57 17.42
CA LEU A 125 -1.09 4.72 16.25
C LEU A 125 -2.45 4.00 16.33
N GLU A 126 -2.78 3.43 17.49
CA GLU A 126 -4.02 2.68 17.72
C GLU A 126 -5.28 3.51 17.51
N ASP A 127 -5.22 4.84 17.66
CA ASP A 127 -6.35 5.75 17.41
C ASP A 127 -6.70 5.85 15.92
N TYR A 128 -5.75 5.60 15.03
CA TYR A 128 -5.97 5.56 13.57
C TYR A 128 -6.46 4.20 13.07
N ARG A 129 -6.42 3.16 13.90
CA ARG A 129 -6.77 1.80 13.47
C ARG A 129 -8.21 1.76 12.98
N LEU A 130 -8.42 1.18 11.80
CA LEU A 130 -9.74 0.90 11.27
C LEU A 130 -10.22 -0.49 11.71
N ARG A 131 -11.50 -0.77 11.49
CA ARG A 131 -12.01 -2.15 11.63
C ARG A 131 -11.16 -3.08 10.75
N PRO A 132 -10.75 -4.26 11.25
CA PRO A 132 -9.99 -5.22 10.47
C PRO A 132 -10.89 -5.96 9.46
N SER A 133 -11.46 -5.22 8.51
CA SER A 133 -12.35 -5.75 7.48
C SER A 133 -12.20 -4.95 6.18
N TYR A 134 -12.49 -5.59 5.04
CA TYR A 134 -12.45 -4.91 3.74
C TYR A 134 -13.55 -3.84 3.62
N GLN A 135 -14.68 -4.01 4.28
CA GLN A 135 -15.74 -3.00 4.31
C GLN A 135 -15.27 -1.70 4.98
N ALA A 136 -14.38 -1.78 5.97
CA ALA A 136 -13.82 -0.60 6.63
C ALA A 136 -12.89 0.20 5.70
N VAL A 137 -12.20 -0.47 4.77
CA VAL A 137 -11.39 0.16 3.72
C VAL A 137 -12.29 1.00 2.82
N SER A 138 -13.37 0.41 2.29
CA SER A 138 -14.32 1.12 1.44
C SER A 138 -15.03 2.24 2.18
N GLY A 139 -15.38 2.02 3.45
CA GLY A 139 -15.92 3.03 4.34
C GLY A 139 -14.98 4.23 4.52
N GLN A 140 -13.69 3.96 4.71
CA GLN A 140 -12.66 5.00 4.81
C GLN A 140 -12.50 5.78 3.50
N ILE A 141 -12.50 5.07 2.36
CA ILE A 141 -12.44 5.70 1.03
C ILE A 141 -13.65 6.63 0.85
N GLY A 142 -14.86 6.15 1.13
CA GLY A 142 -16.08 6.93 1.01
C GLY A 142 -16.13 8.15 1.96
N TRP A 143 -15.70 7.97 3.21
CA TRP A 143 -15.68 9.07 4.17
C TRP A 143 -14.68 10.16 3.81
N ALA A 144 -13.41 9.80 3.53
CA ALA A 144 -12.34 10.79 3.36
C ALA A 144 -12.19 11.30 1.92
N PHE A 145 -12.49 10.48 0.91
CA PHE A 145 -12.21 10.78 -0.51
C PHE A 145 -13.49 10.76 -1.37
N GLY A 146 -14.57 10.14 -0.90
CA GLY A 146 -15.85 10.03 -1.62
C GLY A 146 -15.84 8.96 -2.70
N THR A 147 -14.81 8.92 -3.55
CA THR A 147 -14.70 7.95 -4.66
C THR A 147 -13.36 7.20 -4.63
N ARG A 148 -13.32 6.03 -5.27
CA ARG A 148 -12.09 5.25 -5.44
C ARG A 148 -11.07 5.97 -6.32
N ALA A 149 -11.52 6.70 -7.35
CA ALA A 149 -10.67 7.55 -8.19
C ALA A 149 -10.01 8.67 -7.38
N ALA A 150 -10.80 9.43 -6.62
CA ALA A 150 -10.26 10.49 -5.74
C ALA A 150 -9.30 9.93 -4.68
N TYR A 151 -9.61 8.76 -4.11
CA TYR A 151 -8.67 8.07 -3.22
C TYR A 151 -7.38 7.68 -3.91
N TYR A 152 -7.46 7.13 -5.12
CA TYR A 152 -6.29 6.78 -5.92
C TYR A 152 -5.37 8.00 -6.09
N ASP A 153 -5.96 9.15 -6.44
CA ASP A 153 -5.29 10.43 -6.68
C ASP A 153 -4.87 11.18 -5.40
N GLY A 154 -5.31 10.73 -4.22
CA GLY A 154 -5.00 11.38 -2.94
C GLY A 154 -5.79 12.67 -2.71
N GLU A 155 -6.94 12.80 -3.35
CA GLU A 155 -7.83 13.97 -3.30
C GLU A 155 -8.84 13.81 -2.16
N LEU A 156 -8.59 14.50 -1.05
CA LEU A 156 -9.54 14.56 0.05
C LEU A 156 -10.81 15.30 -0.37
N ARG A 157 -11.94 14.85 0.15
CA ARG A 157 -13.19 15.61 0.12
C ARG A 157 -12.97 16.98 0.78
N THR A 158 -13.46 18.04 0.14
CA THR A 158 -13.29 19.41 0.65
C THR A 158 -14.16 19.70 1.87
N ASP A 159 -15.29 19.01 2.03
CA ASP A 159 -16.25 19.21 3.12
C ASP A 159 -15.96 18.39 4.37
N VAL A 160 -15.08 17.38 4.29
CA VAL A 160 -14.93 16.38 5.35
C VAL A 160 -14.43 16.98 6.67
N GLU A 161 -13.55 17.98 6.63
CA GLU A 161 -13.04 18.62 7.86
C GLU A 161 -14.12 19.43 8.58
N GLU A 162 -15.05 20.04 7.85
CA GLU A 162 -16.16 20.83 8.40
C GLU A 162 -17.17 19.96 9.16
N THR A 163 -17.21 18.66 8.86
CA THR A 163 -18.06 17.68 9.55
C THR A 163 -17.51 17.23 10.91
N LEU A 164 -16.31 17.66 11.29
CA LEU A 164 -15.61 17.20 12.49
C LEU A 164 -15.65 18.23 13.62
N ALA A 165 -16.09 17.79 14.79
CA ALA A 165 -15.97 18.60 16.00
C ALA A 165 -14.48 18.74 16.41
N TYR A 166 -14.12 19.86 17.04
CA TYR A 166 -12.73 20.12 17.46
C TYR A 166 -12.13 19.05 18.37
N HIS A 167 -12.96 18.36 19.17
CA HIS A 167 -12.52 17.30 20.08
C HIS A 167 -12.26 15.96 19.36
N GLU A 168 -12.57 15.83 18.08
CA GLU A 168 -12.33 14.62 17.28
C GLU A 168 -10.89 14.58 16.77
N ALA A 169 -9.93 14.53 17.69
CA ALA A 169 -8.51 14.68 17.43
C ALA A 169 -7.96 13.64 16.43
N GLY A 170 -8.41 12.38 16.50
CA GLY A 170 -7.96 11.30 15.61
C GLY A 170 -8.32 11.54 14.15
N PRO A 171 -9.62 11.66 13.80
CA PRO A 171 -10.06 12.02 12.46
C PRO A 171 -9.41 13.29 11.91
N ARG A 172 -9.32 14.35 12.71
CA ARG A 172 -8.67 15.60 12.28
C ARG A 172 -7.18 15.42 12.00
N SER A 173 -6.48 14.67 12.86
CA SER A 173 -5.06 14.35 12.67
C SER A 173 -4.85 13.52 11.40
N PHE A 174 -5.71 12.53 11.14
CA PHE A 174 -5.67 11.76 9.90
C PHE A 174 -5.79 12.66 8.66
N LEU A 175 -6.77 13.58 8.62
CA LEU A 175 -6.95 14.46 7.46
C LEU A 175 -5.71 15.32 7.19
N ARG A 176 -5.05 15.83 8.24
CA ARG A 176 -3.79 16.58 8.11
C ARG A 176 -2.66 15.74 7.54
N ILE A 177 -2.52 14.50 8.02
CA ILE A 177 -1.54 13.55 7.48
C ILE A 177 -1.87 13.24 6.01
N ALA A 178 -3.12 12.93 5.71
CA ALA A 178 -3.57 12.56 4.37
C ALA A 178 -3.38 13.69 3.35
N ALA A 179 -3.48 14.95 3.76
CA ALA A 179 -3.19 16.13 2.92
C ALA A 179 -1.73 16.20 2.44
N LEU A 180 -0.80 15.46 3.05
CA LEU A 180 0.56 15.31 2.52
C LEU A 180 0.61 14.56 1.19
N ALA A 181 -0.42 13.77 0.87
CA ALA A 181 -0.49 13.05 -0.40
C ALA A 181 -1.08 13.90 -1.54
N THR A 182 -1.67 15.06 -1.24
CA THR A 182 -2.37 15.88 -2.23
C THR A 182 -1.41 16.46 -3.27
N ILE A 183 -1.83 16.39 -4.53
CA ILE A 183 -1.11 16.95 -5.68
C ILE A 183 -0.99 18.48 -5.48
N GLY A 184 0.22 19.02 -5.59
CA GLY A 184 0.51 20.44 -5.37
C GLY A 184 1.19 20.76 -4.03
N ASN A 185 1.33 19.78 -3.13
CA ASN A 185 2.27 19.91 -2.00
C ASN A 185 3.71 19.95 -2.55
N ASN A 186 4.60 20.74 -1.93
CA ASN A 186 6.01 20.85 -2.35
C ASN A 186 6.78 19.52 -2.23
N ARG A 187 6.32 18.60 -1.39
CA ARG A 187 6.90 17.27 -1.18
C ARG A 187 5.80 16.23 -0.93
N PRO A 188 5.04 15.84 -1.96
CA PRO A 188 3.91 14.94 -1.76
C PRO A 188 4.40 13.55 -1.36
N ASP A 189 3.85 13.00 -0.28
CA ASP A 189 4.08 11.61 0.15
C ASP A 189 2.78 10.82 0.04
N GLN A 190 2.62 10.09 -1.07
CA GLN A 190 1.44 9.27 -1.34
C GLN A 190 1.20 8.18 -0.27
N ARG A 191 2.21 7.85 0.54
CA ARG A 191 2.06 6.89 1.64
C ARG A 191 1.21 7.45 2.79
N ALA A 192 1.09 8.77 2.90
CA ALA A 192 0.38 9.45 3.98
C ALA A 192 -1.15 9.27 3.93
N SER A 193 -1.69 8.79 2.80
CA SER A 193 -3.10 8.41 2.70
C SER A 193 -3.32 7.03 2.08
N ALA A 194 -2.27 6.22 1.91
CA ALA A 194 -2.42 4.90 1.33
C ALA A 194 -2.89 3.91 2.40
N ILE A 195 -4.11 3.39 2.26
CA ILE A 195 -4.69 2.47 3.23
C ILE A 195 -3.87 1.18 3.23
N GLU A 196 -3.17 0.93 4.32
CA GLU A 196 -2.37 -0.25 4.57
C GLU A 196 -3.25 -1.36 5.14
N ILE A 197 -3.07 -2.56 4.60
CA ILE A 197 -3.76 -3.79 5.02
C ILE A 197 -2.69 -4.83 5.27
N ALA A 198 -2.75 -5.51 6.41
CA ALA A 198 -1.90 -6.68 6.62
C ALA A 198 -2.70 -7.94 6.96
N LEU A 199 -2.22 -9.05 6.42
CA LEU A 199 -2.73 -10.39 6.68
C LEU A 199 -1.73 -11.15 7.54
N ASP A 200 -2.22 -12.00 8.44
CA ASP A 200 -1.38 -12.84 9.30
C ASP A 200 -1.08 -14.22 8.70
N ARG A 201 -0.99 -14.28 7.38
CA ARG A 201 -0.82 -15.50 6.59
C ARG A 201 -0.01 -15.24 5.32
N HIS A 202 0.51 -16.32 4.74
CA HIS A 202 1.03 -16.30 3.38
C HIS A 202 -0.12 -16.12 2.38
N VAL A 203 0.14 -15.47 1.25
CA VAL A 203 -0.85 -15.30 0.18
C VAL A 203 -0.39 -16.11 -1.03
N PRO A 204 -1.12 -17.15 -1.48
CA PRO A 204 -0.73 -17.92 -2.65
C PRO A 204 -0.78 -17.05 -3.90
N LEU A 205 0.16 -17.23 -4.82
CA LEU A 205 0.13 -16.55 -6.12
C LEU A 205 -1.04 -17.04 -6.96
N LYS A 206 -1.14 -18.36 -7.12
CA LYS A 206 -2.20 -18.98 -7.90
C LYS A 206 -3.55 -18.74 -7.24
N GLY A 207 -4.47 -18.14 -8.01
CA GLY A 207 -5.83 -17.85 -7.57
C GLY A 207 -6.02 -16.47 -6.93
N SER A 208 -5.01 -15.94 -6.22
CA SER A 208 -5.12 -14.64 -5.54
C SER A 208 -4.48 -13.49 -6.32
N VAL A 209 -3.29 -13.69 -6.90
CA VAL A 209 -2.62 -12.65 -7.70
C VAL A 209 -3.15 -12.65 -9.12
N LYS A 210 -3.46 -11.48 -9.65
CA LYS A 210 -4.05 -11.30 -11.00
C LYS A 210 -3.12 -10.61 -11.97
N PHE A 211 -2.32 -9.67 -11.46
CA PHE A 211 -1.45 -8.87 -12.29
C PHE A 211 -0.11 -8.60 -11.63
N ALA A 212 0.95 -8.45 -12.43
CA ALA A 212 2.28 -8.09 -11.97
C ALA A 212 2.90 -6.98 -12.83
N ILE A 213 3.77 -6.17 -12.22
CA ILE A 213 4.58 -5.18 -12.94
C ILE A 213 6.04 -5.36 -12.53
N MET A 214 6.94 -5.40 -13.50
CA MET A 214 8.37 -5.63 -13.26
C MET A 214 9.24 -4.97 -14.34
N PRO A 215 10.56 -4.83 -14.13
CA PRO A 215 11.46 -4.49 -15.22
C PRO A 215 11.36 -5.49 -16.36
N ARG A 216 11.34 -5.03 -17.62
CA ARG A 216 11.44 -5.95 -18.77
C ARG A 216 12.71 -6.80 -18.68
N GLN A 217 13.81 -6.18 -18.27
CA GLN A 217 15.15 -6.76 -18.11
C GLN A 217 15.19 -7.89 -17.07
N PHE A 218 14.14 -8.04 -16.25
CA PHE A 218 14.03 -9.16 -15.32
C PHE A 218 13.58 -10.46 -16.00
N LEU A 219 12.81 -10.36 -17.09
CA LEU A 219 12.40 -11.50 -17.90
C LEU A 219 13.27 -11.69 -19.13
N GLU A 220 13.68 -10.60 -19.78
CA GLU A 220 14.38 -10.61 -21.06
C GLU A 220 15.80 -10.06 -20.89
N ASP A 221 16.82 -10.87 -21.17
CA ASP A 221 18.23 -10.45 -21.23
C ASP A 221 18.82 -10.89 -22.58
N PRO A 222 19.70 -10.09 -23.22
CA PRO A 222 20.35 -10.48 -24.47
C PRO A 222 21.08 -11.83 -24.43
N ARG A 223 21.43 -12.32 -23.23
CA ARG A 223 22.10 -13.61 -22.98
C ARG A 223 21.12 -14.75 -22.70
N GLY A 224 19.83 -14.48 -22.65
CA GLY A 224 18.76 -15.48 -22.51
C GLY A 224 17.65 -15.06 -21.56
N ASP A 225 16.47 -15.67 -21.75
CA ASP A 225 15.28 -15.35 -20.97
C ASP A 225 15.28 -16.00 -19.57
N ASN A 226 14.68 -15.31 -18.61
CA ASN A 226 14.45 -15.82 -17.26
C ASN A 226 13.23 -16.76 -17.21
N LYS A 227 13.37 -17.90 -17.88
CA LYS A 227 12.32 -18.93 -18.03
C LYS A 227 11.67 -19.36 -16.70
N PRO A 228 12.40 -19.55 -15.58
CA PRO A 228 11.77 -19.92 -14.32
C PRO A 228 10.72 -18.91 -13.82
N ILE A 229 10.99 -17.61 -13.96
CA ILE A 229 10.03 -16.57 -13.54
C ILE A 229 8.85 -16.54 -14.48
N HIS A 230 9.12 -16.54 -15.79
CA HIS A 230 8.07 -16.55 -16.81
C HIS A 230 7.12 -17.75 -16.64
N ASP A 231 7.66 -18.96 -16.46
CA ASP A 231 6.87 -20.17 -16.25
C ASP A 231 6.10 -20.13 -14.92
N GLY A 232 6.70 -19.59 -13.86
CA GLY A 232 6.05 -19.41 -12.57
C GLY A 232 4.83 -18.48 -12.63
N LEU A 233 4.96 -17.35 -13.33
CA LEU A 233 3.85 -16.41 -13.55
C LEU A 233 2.74 -17.05 -14.39
N LYS A 234 3.10 -17.74 -15.50
CA LYS A 234 2.14 -18.46 -16.34
C LYS A 234 1.41 -19.56 -15.58
N ALA A 235 2.13 -20.37 -14.80
CA ALA A 235 1.54 -21.46 -14.01
C ALA A 235 0.59 -20.95 -12.92
N ALA A 236 0.83 -19.74 -12.41
CA ALA A 236 -0.05 -19.05 -11.47
C ALA A 236 -1.25 -18.36 -12.15
N GLY A 237 -1.24 -18.20 -13.47
CA GLY A 237 -2.27 -17.49 -14.22
C GLY A 237 -2.24 -15.98 -14.02
N ILE A 238 -1.05 -15.41 -13.85
CA ILE A 238 -0.84 -13.98 -13.60
C ILE A 238 -0.61 -13.28 -14.93
N GLU A 239 -1.34 -12.20 -15.21
CA GLU A 239 -1.04 -11.26 -16.30
C GLU A 239 0.10 -10.32 -15.86
N TRP A 240 0.86 -9.73 -16.78
CA TRP A 240 1.88 -8.76 -16.38
C TRP A 240 2.16 -7.70 -17.43
N GLU A 241 2.71 -6.58 -16.96
CA GLU A 241 3.27 -5.49 -17.75
C GLU A 241 4.69 -5.16 -17.30
N TYR A 242 5.38 -4.36 -18.10
CA TYR A 242 6.75 -3.96 -17.83
C TYR A 242 6.94 -2.46 -17.76
N TYR A 243 8.02 -2.08 -17.07
CA TYR A 243 8.68 -0.80 -17.25
C TYR A 243 10.13 -1.02 -17.72
N GLU A 244 10.73 0.02 -18.29
CA GLU A 244 12.10 -0.04 -18.81
C GLU A 244 13.11 0.33 -17.73
N TRP A 245 13.81 -0.66 -17.18
CA TRP A 245 14.88 -0.37 -16.24
C TRP A 245 16.14 0.13 -16.95
N GLU A 246 16.80 1.11 -16.33
CA GLU A 246 18.13 1.59 -16.74
C GLU A 246 19.11 1.58 -15.56
N PRO A 247 20.39 1.24 -15.81
CA PRO A 247 21.42 1.24 -14.78
C PRO A 247 21.69 2.66 -14.26
N ASN A 248 22.02 2.77 -12.98
CA ASN A 248 22.33 4.04 -12.27
C ASN A 248 21.15 4.99 -12.07
N LEU A 249 19.93 4.56 -12.37
CA LEU A 249 18.72 5.23 -11.91
C LEU A 249 18.40 4.88 -10.46
N THR A 250 17.53 5.66 -9.83
CA THR A 250 17.04 5.36 -8.47
C THR A 250 15.75 4.54 -8.55
N PRO A 251 15.54 3.52 -7.70
CA PRO A 251 14.29 2.73 -7.71
C PRO A 251 13.01 3.58 -7.60
N ASN A 252 13.06 4.72 -6.92
CA ASN A 252 11.92 5.62 -6.74
C ASN A 252 11.54 6.41 -8.00
N GLU A 253 12.40 6.51 -9.01
CA GLU A 253 12.08 7.18 -10.28
C GLU A 253 10.97 6.44 -11.05
N PHE A 254 10.93 5.11 -10.94
CA PHE A 254 9.92 4.27 -11.59
C PHE A 254 8.53 4.33 -10.96
N ARG A 255 8.38 5.05 -9.83
CA ARG A 255 7.10 5.16 -9.11
C ARG A 255 5.98 5.71 -9.98
N GLN A 256 6.23 6.76 -10.76
CA GLN A 256 5.18 7.36 -11.58
C GLN A 256 4.68 6.41 -12.68
N GLU A 257 5.61 5.73 -13.36
CA GLU A 257 5.29 4.75 -14.39
C GLU A 257 4.55 3.54 -13.81
N ILE A 258 5.01 3.00 -12.68
CA ILE A 258 4.34 1.91 -11.97
C ILE A 258 2.93 2.31 -11.53
N THR A 259 2.77 3.50 -10.95
CA THR A 259 1.44 4.01 -10.58
C THR A 259 0.54 4.09 -11.83
N LYS A 260 1.04 4.60 -12.95
CA LYS A 260 0.28 4.64 -14.21
C LYS A 260 -0.16 3.24 -14.67
N LEU A 261 0.74 2.25 -14.65
CA LEU A 261 0.45 0.88 -15.07
C LEU A 261 -0.58 0.21 -14.14
N VAL A 262 -0.45 0.39 -12.82
CA VAL A 262 -1.46 -0.09 -11.86
C VAL A 262 -2.82 0.58 -12.13
N ARG A 263 -2.85 1.89 -12.36
CA ARG A 263 -4.09 2.64 -12.66
C ARG A 263 -4.77 2.08 -13.92
N GLN A 264 -4.01 1.84 -14.98
CA GLN A 264 -4.54 1.29 -16.23
C GLN A 264 -5.17 -0.08 -16.03
N TYR A 265 -4.50 -0.96 -15.27
CA TYR A 265 -5.05 -2.26 -14.92
C TYR A 265 -6.36 -2.13 -14.12
N LEU A 266 -6.41 -1.25 -13.13
CA LEU A 266 -7.60 -1.07 -12.30
C LEU A 266 -8.77 -0.45 -13.05
N LEU A 267 -8.53 0.45 -14.01
CA LEU A 267 -9.55 0.98 -14.91
C LEU A 267 -10.14 -0.13 -15.79
N LYS A 268 -9.28 -1.00 -16.36
CA LYS A 268 -9.70 -2.17 -17.14
C LYS A 268 -10.61 -3.11 -16.32
N GLU A 269 -10.28 -3.30 -15.05
CA GLU A 269 -11.04 -4.17 -14.12
C GLU A 269 -12.23 -3.46 -13.44
N GLY A 270 -12.55 -2.20 -13.81
CA GLY A 270 -13.66 -1.44 -13.24
C GLY A 270 -13.51 -1.12 -11.74
N GLN A 271 -12.28 -1.07 -11.23
CA GLN A 271 -11.96 -0.90 -9.82
C GLN A 271 -11.87 0.55 -9.37
N ILE A 272 -11.60 1.48 -10.30
CA ILE A 272 -11.48 2.92 -10.06
C ILE A 272 -12.19 3.72 -11.15
#